data_AF-A0A8H6C6I6-F1
#
_entry.id   AF-A0A8H6C6I6-F1
#
_cell.length_a   1.000
_cell.length_b   1.000
_cell.length_c   1.000
_cell.angle_alpha   90.00
_cell.angle_beta   90.00
_cell.angle_gamma   90.00
#
_symmetry.space_group_name_H-M   'P 1'
#
loop_
_entity.id
_entity.type
_entity.pdbx_description
1 polymer ?
#
loop_
_entity_poly.entity_id
_entity_poly.type
_entity_poly.pdbx_seq_one_letter_code
_entity_poly.pdbx_strand_id
1 'polypeptide(L)'
;MGDNLANTVPLINDTRSRESDPSDRLITTFLIAHSRIFRELAELREEGWNNPQGDKHFQKQRRDADEASYKVRKGFYNLMQRIGDELQAASGTLSLPKPHAEVLDICMAPGGYSASALKYSPHACVSGITLPKSLGGHQLLIPYGRIDPRVDVQLADITMLTAEYGVTDIPEGHPDVLNFSLKRPWATKSFDLVFCDGQVLRTHAPHIESYRERREAGRLSCSQLILAMQRIKPGGTFIMLLHKVEIWRTMKLLSVFDAISQIELFKPVTSHKTRGSFYLIAKNVQPHHPEALAAINEWKAAWKNATFPVSTDEECQNPPDFVEEHVQDEEVSGLLASFGERLIELGEPVWQIQKNALREAPWFKNKEAKPAETSAGQVGVPASTAPSDPVNVSSMMGNLQLGR
;
A
#
# COMPACT_ATOMS: atom_id res chain seq x y z
N MET A 1 32.74 -18.11 -15.64
CA MET A 1 33.45 -16.98 -15.00
C MET A 1 33.06 -15.75 -15.80
N GLY A 2 32.11 -14.91 -15.40
CA GLY A 2 31.41 -14.85 -14.12
C GLY A 2 31.78 -13.56 -13.42
N ASP A 3 30.95 -12.54 -13.60
CA ASP A 3 30.76 -11.45 -12.64
C ASP A 3 29.32 -10.94 -12.78
N ASN A 4 28.60 -10.95 -11.67
CA ASN A 4 27.15 -10.77 -11.61
C ASN A 4 26.84 -9.40 -11.01
N LEU A 5 27.08 -8.34 -11.79
CA LEU A 5 26.86 -6.93 -11.38
C LEU A 5 25.41 -6.49 -11.65
N ALA A 6 24.46 -7.14 -10.99
CA ALA A 6 23.05 -6.79 -10.97
C ALA A 6 22.51 -6.78 -9.52
N ASN A 7 23.17 -6.01 -8.65
CA ASN A 7 22.94 -6.07 -7.21
C ASN A 7 23.16 -4.70 -6.51
N THR A 8 22.45 -3.66 -6.93
CA THR A 8 22.05 -2.50 -6.08
C THR A 8 21.14 -1.53 -6.85
N VAL A 9 19.81 -1.69 -6.71
CA VAL A 9 18.85 -0.59 -6.93
C VAL A 9 18.11 -0.40 -5.60
N PRO A 10 18.25 0.76 -4.91
CA PRO A 10 17.56 1.02 -3.65
C PRO A 10 16.05 1.11 -3.87
N LEU A 11 15.24 0.51 -2.99
CA LEU A 11 13.78 0.55 -3.17
C LEU A 11 13.19 1.95 -2.87
N ILE A 12 12.07 2.27 -3.52
CA ILE A 12 11.18 3.39 -3.11
C ILE A 12 10.31 2.99 -1.90
N ASN A 13 10.25 1.69 -1.61
CA ASN A 13 9.78 1.12 -0.34
C ASN A 13 10.96 0.53 0.47
N ASP A 14 12.18 1.08 0.32
CA ASP A 14 13.31 0.68 1.18
C ASP A 14 13.23 1.43 2.49
N THR A 15 12.85 0.70 3.53
CA THR A 15 13.14 1.07 4.91
C THR A 15 14.55 0.63 5.32
N ARG A 16 15.45 0.37 4.37
CA ARG A 16 16.90 0.47 4.59
C ARG A 16 17.31 1.93 4.61
N SER A 17 17.61 2.45 5.80
CA SER A 17 18.50 3.59 6.02
C SER A 17 18.43 4.71 4.97
N ARG A 18 17.24 5.25 4.72
CA ARG A 18 17.16 6.69 4.51
C ARG A 18 17.37 7.31 5.88
N GLU A 19 18.22 8.33 5.97
CA GLU A 19 18.07 9.30 7.05
C GLU A 19 16.61 9.71 7.03
N SER A 20 15.88 9.51 8.13
CA SER A 20 14.45 9.84 8.16
C SER A 20 14.30 11.30 7.76
N ASP A 21 13.39 11.59 6.82
CA ASP A 21 13.03 12.94 6.38
C ASP A 21 13.01 13.86 7.62
N PRO A 22 13.67 15.04 7.62
CA PRO A 22 13.64 15.98 8.74
C PRO A 22 12.23 16.16 9.32
N SER A 23 11.22 16.21 8.45
CA SER A 23 9.79 16.26 8.77
C SER A 23 9.32 15.02 9.55
N ASP A 24 9.60 13.81 9.04
CA ASP A 24 9.30 12.55 9.71
C ASP A 24 10.00 12.43 11.07
N ARG A 25 11.20 13.01 11.23
CA ARG A 25 11.92 13.04 12.52
C ARG A 25 11.18 13.91 13.53
N LEU A 26 10.76 15.12 13.17
CA LEU A 26 10.00 16.00 14.05
C LEU A 26 8.68 15.35 14.50
N ILE A 27 7.93 14.76 13.56
CA ILE A 27 6.68 14.04 13.86
C ILE A 27 6.95 12.84 14.79
N THR A 28 7.97 12.04 14.49
CA THR A 28 8.35 10.88 15.31
C THR A 28 8.73 11.29 16.73
N THR A 29 9.54 12.36 16.89
CA THR A 29 9.93 12.91 18.19
C THR A 29 8.71 13.40 18.97
N PHE A 30 7.81 14.14 18.32
CA PHE A 30 6.55 14.59 18.93
C PHE A 30 5.70 13.40 19.41
N LEU A 31 5.47 12.41 18.55
CA LEU A 31 4.65 11.25 18.88
C LEU A 31 5.26 10.36 19.98
N ILE A 32 6.59 10.20 20.00
CA ILE A 32 7.30 9.50 21.08
C ILE A 32 7.09 10.21 22.42
N ALA A 33 7.14 11.54 22.44
CA ALA A 33 6.93 12.32 23.66
C ALA A 33 5.48 12.19 24.18
N HIS A 34 4.49 12.24 23.29
CA HIS A 34 3.07 12.42 23.67
C HIS A 34 2.21 11.14 23.66
N SER A 35 2.55 10.08 22.91
CA SER A 35 1.82 8.80 22.94
C SER A 35 2.68 7.63 23.44
N ARG A 36 2.26 7.02 24.56
CA ARG A 36 2.89 5.80 25.08
C ARG A 36 2.70 4.61 24.12
N ILE A 37 1.56 4.56 23.42
CA ILE A 37 1.26 3.50 22.47
C ILE A 37 2.19 3.58 21.26
N PHE A 38 2.42 4.78 20.74
CA PHE A 38 3.37 4.98 19.64
C PHE A 38 4.82 4.69 20.07
N ARG A 39 5.24 5.15 21.25
CA ARG A 39 6.59 4.87 21.79
C ARG A 39 6.87 3.36 21.87
N GLU A 40 5.99 2.59 22.51
CA GLU A 40 6.10 1.13 22.59
C GLU A 40 6.09 0.45 21.19
N LEU A 41 5.45 1.07 20.19
CA LEU A 41 5.46 0.56 18.81
C LEU A 41 6.76 0.91 18.06
N ALA A 42 7.32 2.09 18.28
CA ALA A 42 8.60 2.51 17.70
C ALA A 42 9.73 1.58 18.15
N GLU A 43 9.82 1.32 19.46
CA GLU A 43 10.77 0.37 20.07
C GLU A 43 10.67 -1.02 19.43
N LEU A 44 9.46 -1.58 19.30
CA LEU A 44 9.26 -2.88 18.65
C LEU A 44 9.61 -2.89 17.16
N ARG A 45 9.39 -1.78 16.45
CA ARG A 45 9.75 -1.69 15.03
C ARG A 45 11.27 -1.66 14.87
N GLU A 46 11.99 -0.95 15.73
CA GLU A 46 13.45 -0.92 15.78
C GLU A 46 14.03 -2.30 16.13
N GLU A 47 13.51 -2.97 17.17
CA GLU A 47 13.89 -4.35 17.48
C GLU A 47 13.63 -5.32 16.31
N GLY A 48 12.52 -5.12 15.60
CA GLY A 48 12.15 -5.92 14.42
C GLY A 48 13.07 -5.66 13.22
N TRP A 49 13.57 -4.43 13.10
CA TRP A 49 14.56 -4.02 12.11
C TRP A 49 15.91 -4.71 12.34
N ASN A 50 16.32 -4.80 13.60
CA ASN A 50 17.56 -5.45 14.02
C ASN A 50 17.46 -6.99 14.10
N ASN A 51 16.42 -7.60 13.52
CA ASN A 51 16.16 -9.05 13.58
C ASN A 51 16.24 -9.74 12.20
N PRO A 52 17.33 -10.48 11.90
CA PRO A 52 17.51 -11.18 10.64
C PRO A 52 16.43 -12.23 10.29
N GLN A 53 15.66 -12.71 11.27
CA GLN A 53 14.52 -13.60 11.02
C GLN A 53 13.32 -12.84 10.46
N GLY A 54 13.09 -11.59 10.92
CA GLY A 54 12.07 -10.69 10.37
C GLY A 54 12.38 -10.33 8.91
N ASP A 55 13.65 -10.05 8.61
CA ASP A 55 14.12 -9.81 7.24
C ASP A 55 13.85 -11.00 6.32
N LYS A 56 14.27 -12.21 6.70
CA LYS A 56 14.00 -13.44 5.93
C LYS A 56 12.50 -13.67 5.71
N HIS A 57 11.69 -13.42 6.74
CA HIS A 57 10.23 -13.53 6.65
C HIS A 57 9.65 -12.56 5.60
N PHE A 58 10.03 -11.28 5.65
CA PHE A 58 9.53 -10.28 4.70
C PHE A 58 10.16 -10.40 3.30
N GLN A 59 11.39 -10.90 3.16
CA GLN A 59 11.97 -11.27 1.87
C GLN A 59 11.19 -12.41 1.21
N LYS A 60 10.79 -13.44 1.97
CA LYS A 60 9.95 -14.52 1.44
C LYS A 60 8.59 -13.98 0.96
N GLN A 61 7.88 -13.20 1.80
CA GLN A 61 6.60 -12.61 1.40
C GLN A 61 6.69 -11.75 0.11
N ARG A 62 7.81 -11.05 -0.09
CA ARG A 62 8.04 -10.25 -1.31
C ARG A 62 8.10 -11.13 -2.56
N ARG A 63 8.93 -12.19 -2.55
CA ARG A 63 9.02 -13.15 -3.67
C ARG A 63 7.68 -13.85 -3.93
N ASP A 64 7.01 -14.34 -2.89
CA ASP A 64 5.71 -15.02 -3.00
C ASP A 64 4.62 -14.12 -3.63
N ALA A 65 4.75 -12.79 -3.48
CA ALA A 65 3.86 -11.80 -4.08
C ALA A 65 4.26 -11.41 -5.52
N ASP A 66 5.55 -11.31 -5.82
CA ASP A 66 6.06 -10.97 -7.16
C ASP A 66 5.82 -12.12 -8.16
N GLU A 67 5.91 -13.38 -7.70
CA GLU A 67 5.73 -14.59 -8.51
C GLU A 67 4.30 -15.19 -8.40
N ALA A 68 3.29 -14.35 -8.14
CA ALA A 68 1.94 -14.76 -7.73
C ALA A 68 1.17 -15.63 -8.76
N SER A 69 1.20 -16.95 -8.56
CA SER A 69 0.35 -17.91 -9.25
C SER A 69 -1.15 -17.57 -9.18
N TYR A 70 -1.99 -18.17 -10.04
CA TYR A 70 -3.44 -17.96 -10.01
C TYR A 70 -4.07 -18.26 -8.62
N LYS A 71 -3.56 -19.28 -7.91
CA LYS A 71 -3.99 -19.62 -6.54
C LYS A 71 -3.68 -18.49 -5.55
N VAL A 72 -2.51 -17.86 -5.68
CA VAL A 72 -2.10 -16.70 -4.85
C VAL A 72 -2.97 -15.49 -5.15
N ARG A 73 -3.25 -15.19 -6.42
CA ARG A 73 -4.14 -14.09 -6.84
C ARG A 73 -5.58 -14.26 -6.34
N LYS A 74 -6.14 -15.48 -6.39
CA LYS A 74 -7.43 -15.79 -5.74
C LYS A 74 -7.37 -15.65 -4.21
N GLY A 75 -6.23 -15.99 -3.60
CA GLY A 75 -5.95 -15.71 -2.19
C GLY A 75 -6.02 -14.23 -1.83
N PHE A 76 -5.40 -13.35 -2.63
CA PHE A 76 -5.46 -11.89 -2.45
C PHE A 76 -6.87 -11.34 -2.62
N TYR A 77 -7.63 -11.78 -3.64
CA TYR A 77 -9.03 -11.38 -3.81
C TYR A 77 -9.92 -11.77 -2.61
N ASN A 78 -9.69 -12.93 -2.00
CA ASN A 78 -10.35 -13.36 -0.78
C ASN A 78 -9.82 -12.64 0.49
N LEU A 79 -8.59 -12.13 0.46
CA LEU A 79 -8.01 -11.31 1.52
C LEU A 79 -8.68 -9.94 1.56
N MET A 80 -8.77 -9.27 0.41
CA MET A 80 -9.43 -7.96 0.28
C MET A 80 -10.91 -8.01 0.67
N GLN A 81 -11.64 -9.08 0.31
CA GLN A 81 -13.03 -9.24 0.76
C GLN A 81 -13.16 -9.37 2.29
N ARG A 82 -12.23 -10.07 2.95
CA ARG A 82 -12.21 -10.14 4.43
C ARG A 82 -11.86 -8.79 5.07
N ILE A 83 -10.96 -8.03 4.44
CA ILE A 83 -10.68 -6.63 4.85
C ILE A 83 -11.94 -5.78 4.69
N GLY A 84 -12.70 -5.94 3.60
CA GLY A 84 -13.98 -5.26 3.38
C GLY A 84 -15.06 -5.65 4.40
N ASP A 85 -15.10 -6.91 4.82
CA ASP A 85 -15.98 -7.39 5.89
C ASP A 85 -15.62 -6.79 7.26
N GLU A 86 -14.33 -6.74 7.62
CA GLU A 86 -13.85 -6.07 8.83
C GLU A 86 -14.12 -4.55 8.78
N LEU A 87 -13.90 -3.91 7.63
CA LEU A 87 -14.15 -2.49 7.41
C LEU A 87 -15.64 -2.17 7.56
N GLN A 88 -16.53 -2.99 7.00
CA GLN A 88 -17.97 -2.84 7.18
C GLN A 88 -18.37 -3.01 8.65
N ALA A 89 -17.83 -4.02 9.33
CA ALA A 89 -18.13 -4.25 10.75
C ALA A 89 -17.68 -3.09 11.66
N ALA A 90 -16.57 -2.44 11.32
CA ALA A 90 -16.04 -1.30 12.07
C ALA A 90 -16.76 0.03 11.76
N SER A 91 -17.09 0.29 10.49
CA SER A 91 -17.46 1.64 10.02
C SER A 91 -18.90 1.80 9.51
N GLY A 92 -19.58 0.69 9.15
CA GLY A 92 -20.89 0.68 8.49
C GLY A 92 -20.90 1.14 7.02
N THR A 93 -19.77 1.59 6.47
CA THR A 93 -19.70 2.40 5.22
C THR A 93 -20.07 1.68 3.92
N LEU A 94 -20.09 0.35 3.89
CA LEU A 94 -20.44 -0.42 2.69
C LEU A 94 -21.95 -0.69 2.56
N SER A 95 -22.74 -0.37 3.60
CA SER A 95 -24.20 -0.37 3.56
C SER A 95 -24.71 1.01 3.12
N LEU A 96 -24.72 1.26 1.82
CA LEU A 96 -25.03 2.56 1.24
C LEU A 96 -26.55 2.84 1.34
N PRO A 97 -26.97 4.04 1.78
CA PRO A 97 -28.36 4.31 2.17
C PRO A 97 -29.34 4.44 0.99
N LYS A 98 -28.88 4.34 -0.26
CA LYS A 98 -29.69 4.56 -1.47
C LYS A 98 -29.72 3.29 -2.33
N PRO A 99 -30.89 2.89 -2.87
CA PRO A 99 -30.90 1.98 -4.02
C PRO A 99 -30.14 2.65 -5.17
N HIS A 100 -29.33 1.87 -5.90
CA HIS A 100 -28.50 2.36 -7.02
C HIS A 100 -27.47 3.43 -6.63
N ALA A 101 -26.85 3.30 -5.46
CA ALA A 101 -25.64 4.06 -5.13
C ALA A 101 -24.51 3.79 -6.15
N GLU A 102 -23.76 4.82 -6.52
CA GLU A 102 -22.64 4.73 -7.46
C GLU A 102 -21.33 4.60 -6.68
N VAL A 103 -20.52 3.59 -6.99
CA VAL A 103 -19.23 3.28 -6.37
C VAL A 103 -18.12 3.43 -7.41
N LEU A 104 -17.00 4.08 -7.04
CA LEU A 104 -15.78 4.14 -7.83
C LEU A 104 -14.67 3.35 -7.14
N ASP A 105 -14.03 2.42 -7.85
CA ASP A 105 -12.88 1.65 -7.35
C ASP A 105 -11.65 1.97 -8.21
N ILE A 106 -10.74 2.80 -7.67
CA ILE A 106 -9.54 3.26 -8.34
C ILE A 106 -8.39 2.29 -8.03
N CYS A 107 -7.74 1.80 -9.08
CA CYS A 107 -6.81 0.68 -9.05
C CYS A 107 -7.48 -0.66 -8.67
N MET A 108 -8.74 -0.84 -9.07
CA MET A 108 -9.65 -1.94 -8.69
C MET A 108 -9.05 -3.35 -8.60
N ALA A 109 -8.22 -3.79 -9.57
CA ALA A 109 -7.86 -5.21 -9.71
C ALA A 109 -7.15 -5.78 -8.46
N PRO A 110 -7.59 -6.92 -7.91
CA PRO A 110 -8.52 -7.92 -8.49
C PRO A 110 -10.03 -7.66 -8.31
N GLY A 111 -10.45 -6.61 -7.60
CA GLY A 111 -11.84 -6.19 -7.40
C GLY A 111 -12.44 -6.57 -6.05
N GLY A 112 -11.62 -6.75 -5.01
CA GLY A 112 -12.07 -7.25 -3.71
C GLY A 112 -12.96 -6.28 -2.92
N TYR A 113 -12.67 -4.97 -2.99
CA TYR A 113 -13.51 -3.95 -2.33
C TYR A 113 -14.80 -3.71 -3.08
N SER A 114 -14.76 -3.61 -4.41
CA SER A 114 -15.96 -3.67 -5.25
C SER A 114 -16.88 -4.87 -4.94
N ALA A 115 -16.32 -6.07 -4.73
CA ALA A 115 -17.10 -7.24 -4.34
C ALA A 115 -17.72 -7.11 -2.93
N SER A 116 -17.00 -6.49 -1.99
CA SER A 116 -17.52 -6.21 -0.63
C SER A 116 -18.61 -5.14 -0.66
N ALA A 117 -18.44 -4.09 -1.47
CA ALA A 117 -19.45 -3.06 -1.67
C ALA A 117 -20.75 -3.66 -2.27
N LEU A 118 -20.65 -4.54 -3.26
CA LEU A 118 -21.82 -5.27 -3.80
C LEU A 118 -22.44 -6.28 -2.83
N LYS A 119 -21.66 -6.84 -1.90
CA LYS A 119 -22.17 -7.73 -0.84
C LYS A 119 -23.08 -6.99 0.13
N TYR A 120 -22.71 -5.77 0.53
CA TYR A 120 -23.46 -4.96 1.50
C TYR A 120 -24.43 -3.95 0.86
N SER A 121 -24.24 -3.62 -0.43
CA SER A 121 -25.14 -2.81 -1.25
C SER A 121 -25.48 -3.52 -2.57
N PRO A 122 -26.35 -4.56 -2.58
CA PRO A 122 -26.59 -5.41 -3.74
C PRO A 122 -27.13 -4.72 -5.00
N HIS A 123 -27.70 -3.52 -4.86
CA HIS A 123 -28.24 -2.72 -5.96
C HIS A 123 -27.31 -1.60 -6.42
N ALA A 124 -26.11 -1.47 -5.84
CA ALA A 124 -25.13 -0.48 -6.25
C ALA A 124 -24.58 -0.76 -7.66
N CYS A 125 -24.14 0.30 -8.33
CA CYS A 125 -23.40 0.25 -9.58
C CYS A 125 -21.93 0.61 -9.30
N VAL A 126 -21.00 -0.15 -9.86
CA VAL A 126 -19.56 -0.01 -9.66
C VAL A 126 -18.91 0.41 -10.97
N SER A 127 -18.15 1.50 -10.95
CA SER A 127 -17.22 1.89 -12.01
C SER A 127 -15.79 1.65 -11.52
N GLY A 128 -14.97 0.96 -12.30
CA GLY A 128 -13.59 0.63 -11.94
C GLY A 128 -12.59 1.17 -12.95
N ILE A 129 -11.41 1.59 -12.47
CA ILE A 129 -10.24 1.82 -13.33
C ILE A 129 -9.05 1.03 -12.80
N THR A 130 -8.33 0.35 -13.68
CA THR A 130 -7.16 -0.44 -13.27
C THR A 130 -6.11 -0.54 -14.38
N LEU A 131 -4.86 -0.72 -13.96
CA LEU A 131 -3.71 -0.82 -14.85
C LEU A 131 -3.87 -2.06 -15.77
N PRO A 132 -3.64 -1.94 -17.09
CA PRO A 132 -3.63 -3.07 -18.00
C PRO A 132 -2.56 -4.11 -17.62
N LYS A 133 -2.84 -5.41 -17.84
CA LYS A 133 -1.87 -6.50 -17.63
C LYS A 133 -0.57 -6.34 -18.44
N SER A 134 -0.64 -5.70 -19.61
CA SER A 134 0.52 -5.42 -20.46
C SER A 134 1.51 -4.40 -19.85
N LEU A 135 1.08 -3.67 -18.81
CA LEU A 135 1.88 -2.72 -18.05
C LEU A 135 2.15 -3.23 -16.61
N GLY A 136 2.06 -4.54 -16.37
CA GLY A 136 2.26 -5.17 -15.06
C GLY A 136 1.01 -5.24 -14.17
N GLY A 137 -0.14 -4.73 -14.65
CA GLY A 137 -1.40 -4.72 -13.90
C GLY A 137 -1.97 -6.11 -13.56
N HIS A 138 -2.72 -6.19 -12.47
CA HIS A 138 -3.29 -7.45 -11.99
C HIS A 138 -4.51 -7.93 -12.80
N GLN A 139 -4.85 -9.20 -12.65
CA GLN A 139 -6.07 -9.76 -13.23
C GLN A 139 -7.29 -9.39 -12.39
N LEU A 140 -8.30 -8.79 -13.01
CA LEU A 140 -9.67 -8.71 -12.48
C LEU A 140 -10.22 -10.13 -12.22
N LEU A 141 -10.72 -10.35 -11.00
CA LEU A 141 -11.36 -11.59 -10.56
C LEU A 141 -12.83 -11.38 -10.16
N ILE A 142 -13.23 -10.13 -9.86
CA ILE A 142 -14.64 -9.75 -9.81
C ILE A 142 -15.32 -9.98 -11.18
N PRO A 143 -16.56 -10.49 -11.23
CA PRO A 143 -17.37 -10.47 -12.46
C PRO A 143 -17.67 -9.05 -12.94
N TYR A 144 -17.64 -8.80 -14.25
CA TYR A 144 -17.89 -7.47 -14.83
C TYR A 144 -18.47 -7.54 -16.26
N GLY A 145 -18.95 -6.39 -16.74
CA GLY A 145 -19.49 -6.22 -18.09
C GLY A 145 -20.70 -7.12 -18.36
N ARG A 146 -20.59 -8.04 -19.32
CA ARG A 146 -21.70 -8.96 -19.65
C ARG A 146 -21.99 -10.00 -18.57
N ILE A 147 -21.04 -10.27 -17.66
CA ILE A 147 -21.22 -11.28 -16.59
C ILE A 147 -21.92 -10.64 -15.38
N ASP A 148 -21.57 -9.40 -15.06
CA ASP A 148 -22.28 -8.58 -14.08
C ASP A 148 -22.41 -7.14 -14.61
N PRO A 149 -23.58 -6.73 -15.12
CA PRO A 149 -23.78 -5.42 -15.73
C PRO A 149 -23.77 -4.28 -14.71
N ARG A 150 -23.70 -4.57 -13.41
CA ARG A 150 -23.49 -3.56 -12.36
C ARG A 150 -22.04 -3.08 -12.31
N VAL A 151 -21.08 -3.83 -12.87
CA VAL A 151 -19.65 -3.54 -12.79
C VAL A 151 -19.09 -3.20 -14.18
N ASP A 152 -18.79 -1.92 -14.40
CA ASP A 152 -18.05 -1.43 -15.58
C ASP A 152 -16.58 -1.19 -15.21
N VAL A 153 -15.64 -1.55 -16.08
CA VAL A 153 -14.19 -1.44 -15.78
C VAL A 153 -13.40 -0.93 -16.98
N GLN A 154 -12.70 0.19 -16.79
CA GLN A 154 -11.76 0.75 -17.75
C GLN A 154 -10.34 0.26 -17.47
N LEU A 155 -9.65 -0.18 -18.51
CA LEU A 155 -8.23 -0.52 -18.45
C LEU A 155 -7.40 0.69 -18.90
N ALA A 156 -6.72 1.33 -17.95
CA ALA A 156 -5.89 2.51 -18.20
C ALA A 156 -4.88 2.72 -17.06
N ASP A 157 -3.72 3.27 -17.39
CA ASP A 157 -2.82 3.86 -16.40
C ASP A 157 -3.36 5.24 -16.00
N ILE A 158 -3.75 5.39 -14.74
CA ILE A 158 -4.25 6.67 -14.23
C ILE A 158 -3.14 7.74 -14.20
N THR A 159 -1.87 7.37 -14.07
CA THR A 159 -0.77 8.34 -14.03
C THR A 159 -0.57 9.07 -15.36
N MET A 160 -1.19 8.60 -16.44
CA MET A 160 -1.09 9.13 -17.80
C MET A 160 -2.28 10.00 -18.23
N LEU A 161 -3.25 10.26 -17.36
CA LEU A 161 -4.48 11.02 -17.68
C LEU A 161 -4.27 12.55 -17.65
N THR A 162 -3.38 13.07 -18.50
CA THR A 162 -2.89 14.47 -18.44
C THR A 162 -4.02 15.52 -18.40
N ALA A 163 -5.08 15.34 -19.19
CA ALA A 163 -6.21 16.27 -19.23
C ALA A 163 -7.08 16.25 -17.96
N GLU A 164 -7.07 15.15 -17.18
CA GLU A 164 -7.72 15.09 -15.87
C GLU A 164 -6.96 15.95 -14.84
N TYR A 165 -5.66 16.12 -15.05
CA TYR A 165 -4.74 16.90 -14.21
C TYR A 165 -4.50 18.33 -14.72
N GLY A 166 -5.17 18.73 -15.81
CA GLY A 166 -5.10 20.08 -16.36
C GLY A 166 -3.92 20.33 -17.32
N VAL A 167 -3.33 19.28 -17.90
CA VAL A 167 -2.27 19.39 -18.92
C VAL A 167 -2.79 18.82 -20.25
N THR A 168 -3.09 19.70 -21.20
CA THR A 168 -3.42 19.32 -22.59
C THR A 168 -2.21 19.36 -23.50
N ASP A 169 -1.30 20.30 -23.24
CA ASP A 169 -0.19 20.62 -24.14
C ASP A 169 1.07 19.92 -23.61
N ILE A 170 1.45 18.84 -24.29
CA ILE A 170 2.56 17.96 -23.91
C ILE A 170 3.77 18.31 -24.79
N PRO A 171 4.99 18.48 -24.22
CA PRO A 171 6.19 18.71 -25.01
C PRO A 171 6.47 17.56 -25.98
N GLU A 172 6.73 17.85 -27.25
CA GLU A 172 6.95 16.84 -28.30
C GLU A 172 8.13 15.90 -28.00
N GLY A 173 9.17 16.40 -27.33
CA GLY A 173 10.35 15.63 -26.93
C GLY A 173 10.18 14.80 -25.64
N HIS A 174 8.99 14.76 -25.03
CA HIS A 174 8.77 14.00 -23.81
C HIS A 174 8.73 12.47 -24.10
N PRO A 175 9.47 11.61 -23.36
CA PRO A 175 9.54 10.16 -23.62
C PRO A 175 8.16 9.49 -23.80
N ASP A 176 7.21 9.81 -22.93
CA ASP A 176 5.84 9.26 -22.95
C ASP A 176 4.81 10.07 -23.76
N VAL A 177 5.23 10.94 -24.68
CA VAL A 177 4.29 11.78 -25.46
C VAL A 177 3.16 10.97 -26.13
N LEU A 178 3.44 9.73 -26.54
CA LEU A 178 2.46 8.80 -27.13
C LEU A 178 1.65 7.96 -26.12
N ASN A 179 2.09 7.87 -24.86
CA ASN A 179 1.42 7.10 -23.80
C ASN A 179 0.38 7.94 -23.04
N PHE A 180 0.52 9.27 -23.07
CA PHE A 180 -0.40 10.19 -22.42
C PHE A 180 -1.81 10.18 -23.03
N SER A 181 -2.80 10.43 -22.18
CA SER A 181 -4.21 10.31 -22.51
C SER A 181 -4.99 11.56 -22.12
N LEU A 182 -5.60 12.21 -23.12
CA LEU A 182 -6.54 13.32 -22.92
C LEU A 182 -7.93 12.88 -22.41
N LYS A 183 -8.12 11.58 -22.12
CA LYS A 183 -9.39 11.09 -21.55
C LYS A 183 -9.56 11.58 -20.12
N ARG A 184 -10.80 11.96 -19.79
CA ARG A 184 -11.26 12.29 -18.44
C ARG A 184 -12.34 11.30 -18.00
N PRO A 185 -11.98 10.15 -17.40
CA PRO A 185 -12.93 9.09 -17.06
C PRO A 185 -14.11 9.63 -16.23
N TRP A 186 -15.32 9.31 -16.65
CA TRP A 186 -16.57 9.67 -15.95
C TRP A 186 -16.73 11.15 -15.59
N ALA A 187 -16.23 12.10 -16.40
CA ALA A 187 -16.29 13.55 -16.11
C ALA A 187 -17.70 14.12 -15.83
N THR A 188 -18.77 13.38 -16.16
CA THR A 188 -20.18 13.73 -15.91
C THR A 188 -20.86 12.87 -14.84
N LYS A 189 -20.17 11.89 -14.24
CA LYS A 189 -20.70 11.11 -13.10
C LYS A 189 -20.15 11.64 -11.78
N SER A 190 -20.86 11.29 -10.71
CA SER A 190 -20.37 11.39 -9.34
C SER A 190 -20.72 10.14 -8.54
N PHE A 191 -19.95 9.84 -7.50
CA PHE A 191 -20.01 8.59 -6.74
C PHE A 191 -20.33 8.83 -5.26
N ASP A 192 -21.15 7.96 -4.66
CA ASP A 192 -21.49 7.97 -3.23
C ASP A 192 -20.36 7.35 -2.37
N LEU A 193 -19.56 6.46 -2.96
CA LEU A 193 -18.41 5.80 -2.33
C LEU A 193 -17.21 5.73 -3.31
N VAL A 194 -16.00 6.03 -2.85
CA VAL A 194 -14.76 5.92 -3.63
C VAL A 194 -13.69 5.14 -2.87
N PHE A 195 -13.07 4.15 -3.52
CA PHE A 195 -11.89 3.43 -3.04
C PHE A 195 -10.62 3.84 -3.79
N CYS A 196 -9.50 3.93 -3.06
CA CYS A 196 -8.14 4.12 -3.58
C CYS A 196 -7.17 3.13 -2.91
N ASP A 197 -6.82 2.03 -3.58
CA ASP A 197 -5.89 0.99 -3.08
C ASP A 197 -4.64 0.83 -3.98
N GLY A 198 -4.42 1.76 -4.90
CA GLY A 198 -3.32 1.72 -5.85
C GLY A 198 -1.95 1.85 -5.18
N GLN A 199 -1.04 0.94 -5.52
CA GLN A 199 0.34 0.89 -5.04
C GLN A 199 1.30 0.62 -6.20
N VAL A 200 2.50 1.22 -6.16
CA VAL A 200 3.57 0.89 -7.12
C VAL A 200 4.22 -0.44 -6.69
N LEU A 201 4.20 -1.42 -7.58
CA LEU A 201 4.73 -2.76 -7.34
C LEU A 201 6.12 -2.92 -7.95
N ARG A 202 6.94 -3.83 -7.39
CA ARG A 202 8.28 -4.14 -7.92
C ARG A 202 8.23 -4.64 -9.38
N THR A 203 7.16 -5.34 -9.73
CA THR A 203 6.89 -5.83 -11.09
C THR A 203 6.56 -4.73 -12.09
N HIS A 204 6.38 -3.47 -11.67
CA HIS A 204 6.19 -2.33 -12.58
C HIS A 204 7.50 -1.73 -13.08
N ALA A 205 8.66 -2.03 -12.47
CA ALA A 205 9.94 -1.42 -12.85
C ALA A 205 10.27 -1.53 -14.36
N PRO A 206 10.00 -2.64 -15.08
CA PRO A 206 10.20 -2.72 -16.54
C PRO A 206 9.25 -1.85 -17.39
N HIS A 207 8.28 -1.17 -16.76
CA HIS A 207 7.25 -0.34 -17.38
C HIS A 207 7.31 1.13 -16.95
N ILE A 208 8.28 1.51 -16.11
CA ILE A 208 8.43 2.87 -15.58
C ILE A 208 9.71 3.48 -16.16
N GLU A 209 9.58 4.62 -16.82
CA GLU A 209 10.72 5.36 -17.34
C GLU A 209 11.62 5.90 -16.23
N SER A 210 12.94 5.85 -16.42
CA SER A 210 13.94 6.15 -15.39
C SER A 210 13.81 7.54 -14.79
N TYR A 211 13.45 8.55 -15.61
CA TYR A 211 13.28 9.94 -15.18
C TYR A 211 12.18 10.11 -14.11
N ARG A 212 11.19 9.19 -14.07
CA ARG A 212 10.07 9.22 -13.12
C ARG A 212 10.06 8.06 -12.13
N GLU A 213 11.01 7.12 -12.19
CA GLU A 213 11.02 5.93 -11.33
C GLU A 213 10.85 6.30 -9.85
N ARG A 214 11.75 7.17 -9.35
CA ARG A 214 11.71 7.69 -7.97
C ARG A 214 10.45 8.50 -7.65
N ARG A 215 9.73 8.96 -8.68
CA ARG A 215 8.54 9.82 -8.58
C ARG A 215 7.22 9.05 -8.64
N GLU A 216 7.24 7.78 -9.04
CA GLU A 216 6.03 7.06 -9.43
C GLU A 216 5.02 6.86 -8.30
N ALA A 217 5.49 6.62 -7.07
CA ALA A 217 4.59 6.50 -5.92
C ALA A 217 3.82 7.81 -5.63
N GLY A 218 4.49 8.95 -5.78
CA GLY A 218 3.85 10.27 -5.66
C GLY A 218 2.89 10.55 -6.81
N ARG A 219 3.30 10.25 -8.05
CA ARG A 219 2.44 10.37 -9.24
C ARG A 219 1.15 9.56 -9.08
N LEU A 220 1.25 8.31 -8.62
CA LEU A 220 0.11 7.42 -8.41
C LEU A 220 -0.82 7.92 -7.29
N SER A 221 -0.28 8.34 -6.14
CA SER A 221 -1.08 8.90 -5.05
C SER A 221 -1.83 10.17 -5.47
N CYS A 222 -1.16 11.10 -6.15
CA CYS A 222 -1.81 12.31 -6.67
C CYS A 222 -2.90 11.96 -7.69
N SER A 223 -2.62 11.01 -8.60
CA SER A 223 -3.59 10.55 -9.60
C SER A 223 -4.87 10.00 -8.98
N GLN A 224 -4.74 9.16 -7.94
CA GLN A 224 -5.87 8.62 -7.18
C GLN A 224 -6.67 9.73 -6.48
N LEU A 225 -5.98 10.62 -5.75
CA LEU A 225 -6.60 11.71 -5.00
C LEU A 225 -7.36 12.69 -5.90
N ILE A 226 -6.76 13.13 -7.01
CA ILE A 226 -7.39 14.05 -7.97
C ILE A 226 -8.61 13.38 -8.62
N LEU A 227 -8.48 12.15 -9.13
CA LEU A 227 -9.60 11.47 -9.78
C LEU A 227 -10.75 11.19 -8.79
N ALA A 228 -10.44 10.81 -7.55
CA ALA A 228 -11.44 10.60 -6.51
C ALA A 228 -12.16 11.89 -6.11
N MET A 229 -11.42 12.94 -5.75
CA MET A 229 -12.01 14.18 -5.24
C MET A 229 -12.73 14.98 -6.33
N GLN A 230 -12.33 14.85 -7.61
CA GLN A 230 -13.08 15.40 -8.75
C GLN A 230 -14.30 14.54 -9.15
N ARG A 231 -14.64 13.46 -8.43
CA ARG A 231 -15.77 12.56 -8.74
C ARG A 231 -16.63 12.15 -7.54
N ILE A 232 -16.18 12.36 -6.31
CA ILE A 232 -17.00 12.09 -5.11
C ILE A 232 -18.17 13.08 -5.03
N LYS A 233 -19.36 12.61 -4.62
CA LYS A 233 -20.51 13.47 -4.30
C LYS A 233 -20.24 14.27 -3.03
N PRO A 234 -20.77 15.50 -2.89
CA PRO A 234 -20.96 16.11 -1.58
C PRO A 234 -21.72 15.17 -0.65
N GLY A 235 -21.17 14.93 0.55
CA GLY A 235 -21.69 13.94 1.49
C GLY A 235 -21.24 12.49 1.23
N GLY A 236 -20.44 12.23 0.20
CA GLY A 236 -19.93 10.89 -0.13
C GLY A 236 -18.91 10.37 0.89
N THR A 237 -18.54 9.09 0.73
CA THR A 237 -17.48 8.45 1.51
C THR A 237 -16.25 8.17 0.65
N PHE A 238 -15.07 8.51 1.15
CA PHE A 238 -13.77 8.24 0.54
C PHE A 238 -12.99 7.27 1.43
N ILE A 239 -12.40 6.23 0.82
CA ILE A 239 -11.60 5.22 1.51
C ILE A 239 -10.28 5.03 0.77
N MET A 240 -9.16 5.19 1.47
CA MET A 240 -7.82 5.10 0.86
C MET A 240 -6.85 4.29 1.72
N LEU A 241 -6.09 3.40 1.09
CA LEU A 241 -4.94 2.74 1.70
C LEU A 241 -3.81 3.75 1.91
N LEU A 242 -3.39 3.89 3.17
CA LEU A 242 -2.24 4.70 3.58
C LEU A 242 -1.23 3.83 4.35
N HIS A 243 -0.02 4.34 4.51
CA HIS A 243 1.05 3.68 5.27
C HIS A 243 1.66 4.67 6.24
N LYS A 244 1.84 4.24 7.49
CA LYS A 244 2.42 5.02 8.60
C LYS A 244 1.66 6.34 8.88
N VAL A 245 1.04 6.45 10.06
CA VAL A 245 0.36 7.69 10.47
C VAL A 245 1.40 8.80 10.71
N GLU A 246 2.57 8.39 11.17
CA GLU A 246 3.72 9.19 11.60
C GLU A 246 4.63 9.76 10.50
N ILE A 247 4.22 9.76 9.23
CA ILE A 247 5.00 10.38 8.14
C ILE A 247 4.35 11.66 7.62
N TRP A 248 5.14 12.64 7.20
CA TRP A 248 4.68 13.98 6.81
C TRP A 248 3.55 13.95 5.78
N ARG A 249 3.75 13.21 4.68
CA ARG A 249 2.76 13.11 3.59
C ARG A 249 1.43 12.52 4.07
N THR A 250 1.45 11.59 5.03
CA THR A 250 0.23 11.04 5.63
C THR A 250 -0.40 12.06 6.57
N MET A 251 0.37 12.72 7.43
CA MET A 251 -0.13 13.74 8.36
C MET A 251 -0.79 14.93 7.62
N LYS A 252 -0.14 15.47 6.58
CA LYS A 252 -0.67 16.55 5.71
C LYS A 252 -1.97 16.12 5.01
N LEU A 253 -2.06 14.86 4.57
CA LEU A 253 -3.28 14.33 3.96
C LEU A 253 -4.42 14.15 4.98
N LEU A 254 -4.11 13.66 6.17
CA LEU A 254 -5.10 13.47 7.24
C LEU A 254 -5.67 14.81 7.73
N SER A 255 -4.85 15.85 7.90
CA SER A 255 -5.34 17.18 8.30
C SER A 255 -6.23 17.82 7.23
N VAL A 256 -5.88 17.70 5.94
CA VAL A 256 -6.75 18.13 4.83
C VAL A 256 -8.10 17.41 4.88
N PHE A 257 -8.12 16.09 5.11
CA PHE A 257 -9.38 15.35 5.17
C PHE A 257 -10.19 15.61 6.47
N ASP A 258 -9.56 15.82 7.62
CA ASP A 258 -10.25 16.21 8.88
C ASP A 258 -10.92 17.59 8.74
N ALA A 259 -10.32 18.52 7.98
CA ALA A 259 -10.90 19.84 7.69
C ALA A 259 -12.15 19.79 6.77
N ILE A 260 -12.28 18.79 5.90
CA ILE A 260 -13.34 18.73 4.87
C ILE A 260 -14.31 17.55 5.02
N SER A 261 -14.16 16.72 6.05
CA SER A 261 -14.92 15.48 6.24
C SER A 261 -14.84 14.96 7.68
N GLN A 262 -15.62 13.93 7.99
CA GLN A 262 -15.53 13.21 9.26
C GLN A 262 -14.63 11.98 9.08
N ILE A 263 -13.42 12.03 9.64
CA ILE A 263 -12.43 10.96 9.47
C ILE A 263 -12.30 9.99 10.64
N GLU A 264 -12.06 8.73 10.30
CA GLU A 264 -11.65 7.64 11.20
C GLU A 264 -10.57 6.80 10.51
N LEU A 265 -9.68 6.17 11.28
CA LEU A 265 -8.65 5.28 10.75
C LEU A 265 -8.99 3.82 11.06
N PHE A 266 -8.94 2.98 10.03
CA PHE A 266 -9.23 1.56 10.14
C PHE A 266 -8.00 0.71 9.85
N LYS A 267 -7.64 -0.19 10.77
CA LYS A 267 -6.60 -1.20 10.55
C LYS A 267 -7.18 -2.62 10.67
N PRO A 268 -7.05 -3.47 9.64
CA PRO A 268 -7.52 -4.85 9.74
C PRO A 268 -6.74 -5.64 10.79
N VAL A 269 -7.44 -6.49 11.54
CA VAL A 269 -6.90 -7.32 12.61
C VAL A 269 -6.53 -8.73 12.13
N THR A 270 -7.16 -9.25 11.07
CA THR A 270 -6.78 -10.58 10.52
C THR A 270 -5.66 -10.51 9.50
N SER A 271 -5.51 -9.36 8.84
CA SER A 271 -4.81 -9.22 7.56
C SER A 271 -3.84 -8.03 7.61
N HIS A 272 -2.59 -8.24 7.17
CA HIS A 272 -1.53 -7.22 7.22
C HIS A 272 -1.31 -6.57 8.61
N LYS A 273 -1.73 -7.23 9.71
CA LYS A 273 -1.72 -6.67 11.07
C LYS A 273 -0.35 -6.16 11.54
N THR A 274 0.76 -6.77 11.11
CA THR A 274 2.14 -6.34 11.43
C THR A 274 2.69 -5.23 10.53
N ARG A 275 2.06 -4.92 9.39
CA ARG A 275 2.49 -3.89 8.44
C ARG A 275 2.08 -2.50 8.92
N GLY A 276 2.75 -1.46 8.43
CA GLY A 276 2.39 -0.06 8.66
C GLY A 276 1.17 0.42 7.87
N SER A 277 0.53 -0.45 7.08
CA SER A 277 -0.65 -0.13 6.29
C SER A 277 -1.92 -0.04 7.13
N PHE A 278 -2.79 0.91 6.77
CA PHE A 278 -4.12 1.15 7.33
C PHE A 278 -4.99 1.89 6.29
N TYR A 279 -6.27 2.09 6.57
CA TYR A 279 -7.18 2.84 5.71
C TYR A 279 -7.61 4.13 6.39
N LEU A 280 -7.53 5.25 5.66
CA LEU A 280 -8.35 6.42 5.96
C LEU A 280 -9.78 6.12 5.50
N ILE A 281 -10.75 6.39 6.36
CA ILE A 281 -12.18 6.44 6.02
C ILE A 281 -12.65 7.86 6.29
N ALA A 282 -13.04 8.57 5.24
CA ALA A 282 -13.54 9.95 5.29
C ALA A 282 -15.02 9.96 4.88
N LYS A 283 -15.91 10.27 5.82
CA LYS A 283 -17.37 10.31 5.63
C LYS A 283 -17.84 11.74 5.46
N ASN A 284 -18.98 11.94 4.79
CA ASN A 284 -19.58 13.26 4.59
C ASN A 284 -18.63 14.26 3.89
N VAL A 285 -17.84 13.79 2.91
CA VAL A 285 -16.80 14.59 2.24
C VAL A 285 -17.39 15.83 1.55
N GLN A 286 -16.71 16.97 1.70
CA GLN A 286 -17.06 18.24 1.08
C GLN A 286 -16.09 18.60 -0.07
N PRO A 287 -16.25 18.03 -1.28
CA PRO A 287 -15.29 18.21 -2.40
C PRO A 287 -15.28 19.62 -3.01
N HIS A 288 -16.13 20.52 -2.51
CA HIS A 288 -16.23 21.93 -2.94
C HIS A 288 -15.79 22.91 -1.85
N HIS A 289 -15.31 22.40 -0.70
CA HIS A 289 -14.70 23.23 0.34
C HIS A 289 -13.43 23.90 -0.19
N PRO A 290 -13.08 25.15 0.17
CA PRO A 290 -11.90 25.84 -0.36
C PRO A 290 -10.60 25.03 -0.20
N GLU A 291 -10.42 24.38 0.94
CA GLU A 291 -9.30 23.51 1.30
C GLU A 291 -9.25 22.26 0.41
N ALA A 292 -10.40 21.67 0.05
CA ALA A 292 -10.46 20.56 -0.91
C ALA A 292 -10.03 21.01 -2.31
N LEU A 293 -10.46 22.20 -2.74
CA LEU A 293 -10.09 22.78 -4.03
C LEU A 293 -8.60 23.16 -4.08
N ALA A 294 -8.06 23.70 -2.98
CA ALA A 294 -6.63 23.98 -2.82
C ALA A 294 -5.81 22.70 -2.91
N ALA A 295 -6.18 21.65 -2.16
CA ALA A 295 -5.50 20.35 -2.17
C ALA A 295 -5.52 19.70 -3.57
N ILE A 296 -6.65 19.75 -4.29
CA ILE A 296 -6.72 19.25 -5.69
C ILE A 296 -5.72 19.99 -6.60
N ASN A 297 -5.55 21.31 -6.41
CA ASN A 297 -4.59 22.10 -7.19
C ASN A 297 -3.14 21.79 -6.79
N GLU A 298 -2.85 21.60 -5.51
CA GLU A 298 -1.55 21.16 -5.00
C GLU A 298 -1.17 19.78 -5.58
N TRP A 299 -2.07 18.80 -5.52
CA TRP A 299 -1.82 17.46 -6.08
C TRP A 299 -1.62 17.49 -7.60
N LYS A 300 -2.32 18.36 -8.34
CA LYS A 300 -2.08 18.57 -9.78
C LYS A 300 -0.69 19.16 -10.04
N ALA A 301 -0.28 20.16 -9.27
CA ALA A 301 1.05 20.74 -9.37
C ALA A 301 2.15 19.70 -9.05
N ALA A 302 1.97 18.93 -7.97
CA ALA A 302 2.87 17.86 -7.59
C ALA A 302 2.97 16.77 -8.67
N TRP A 303 1.84 16.29 -9.21
CA TRP A 303 1.83 15.35 -10.34
C TRP A 303 2.50 15.93 -11.60
N LYS A 304 2.27 17.21 -11.91
CA LYS A 304 2.87 17.88 -13.06
C LYS A 304 4.39 17.97 -12.91
N ASN A 305 4.89 18.46 -11.78
CA ASN A 305 6.33 18.56 -11.48
C ASN A 305 7.00 17.17 -11.43
N ALA A 306 6.26 16.14 -11.05
CA ALA A 306 6.72 14.76 -11.06
C ALA A 306 6.76 14.13 -12.46
N THR A 307 5.97 14.65 -13.41
CA THR A 307 5.81 14.11 -14.77
C THR A 307 6.63 14.88 -15.80
N PHE A 308 6.79 16.19 -15.62
CA PHE A 308 7.50 17.09 -16.52
C PHE A 308 8.61 17.81 -15.75
N PRO A 309 9.74 17.14 -15.44
CA PRO A 309 10.88 17.78 -14.80
C PRO A 309 11.43 18.90 -15.69
N VAL A 310 11.90 19.99 -15.08
CA VAL A 310 12.51 21.12 -15.81
C VAL A 310 13.88 20.67 -16.33
N SER A 311 14.12 20.89 -17.62
CA SER A 311 15.40 20.57 -18.26
C SER A 311 16.45 21.64 -17.98
N THR A 312 17.15 21.51 -16.86
CA THR A 312 18.43 22.20 -16.60
C THR A 312 19.53 21.15 -16.46
N ASP A 313 20.55 21.23 -17.32
CA ASP A 313 21.52 20.15 -17.58
C ASP A 313 22.32 19.67 -16.35
N GLU A 314 22.41 20.49 -15.31
CA GLU A 314 23.08 20.14 -14.04
C GLU A 314 22.27 19.15 -13.18
N GLU A 315 20.93 19.17 -13.24
CA GLU A 315 20.08 18.25 -12.48
C GLU A 315 19.97 16.86 -13.11
N CYS A 316 20.41 16.65 -14.35
CA CYS A 316 20.35 15.34 -15.00
C CYS A 316 21.41 14.34 -14.49
N GLN A 317 22.50 14.82 -13.87
CA GLN A 317 23.58 13.94 -13.36
C GLN A 317 23.36 13.51 -11.91
N ASN A 318 22.74 14.38 -11.10
CA ASN A 318 22.27 14.07 -9.76
C ASN A 318 20.92 14.77 -9.56
N PRO A 319 19.81 14.22 -10.10
CA PRO A 319 18.51 14.76 -9.78
C PRO A 319 18.31 14.58 -8.27
N PRO A 320 18.07 15.65 -7.50
CA PRO A 320 17.73 15.50 -6.10
C PRO A 320 16.56 14.53 -6.01
N ASP A 321 16.61 13.63 -5.01
CA ASP A 321 15.50 12.74 -4.75
C ASP A 321 14.23 13.57 -4.67
N PHE A 322 13.35 13.27 -5.62
CA PHE A 322 12.09 13.93 -5.93
C PHE A 322 11.60 14.82 -4.79
N VAL A 323 11.74 16.14 -4.96
CA VAL A 323 11.32 17.20 -4.02
C VAL A 323 10.19 16.72 -3.11
N GLU A 324 10.61 16.05 -2.02
CA GLU A 324 10.20 16.42 -0.68
C GLU A 324 10.35 17.93 -0.72
N GLU A 325 9.21 18.62 -0.62
CA GLU A 325 9.22 20.05 -0.38
C GLU A 325 10.31 20.27 0.67
N HIS A 326 11.14 21.31 0.54
CA HIS A 326 11.93 21.72 1.70
C HIS A 326 10.91 22.30 2.70
N VAL A 327 10.17 21.39 3.35
CA VAL A 327 9.15 21.66 4.34
C VAL A 327 9.93 22.32 5.44
N GLN A 328 9.61 23.58 5.70
CA GLN A 328 10.30 24.30 6.76
C GLN A 328 9.89 23.63 8.07
N ASP A 329 10.83 23.51 9.02
CA ASP A 329 10.56 22.91 10.33
C ASP A 329 9.39 23.64 11.03
N GLU A 330 9.18 24.92 10.72
CA GLU A 330 8.04 25.76 11.10
C GLU A 330 6.69 25.27 10.54
N GLU A 331 6.62 24.75 9.32
CA GLU A 331 5.39 24.20 8.73
C GLU A 331 5.03 22.88 9.42
N VAL A 332 6.01 21.99 9.62
CA VAL A 332 5.82 20.73 10.36
C VAL A 332 5.39 21.02 11.80
N SER A 333 6.06 21.96 12.46
CA SER A 333 5.77 22.36 13.84
C SER A 333 4.40 23.05 13.97
N GLY A 334 4.02 23.90 13.00
CA GLY A 334 2.71 24.54 12.94
C GLY A 334 1.57 23.55 12.75
N LEU A 335 1.76 22.52 11.91
CA LEU A 335 0.77 21.45 11.75
C LEU A 335 0.73 20.53 12.97
N LEU A 336 1.87 20.22 13.61
CA LEU A 336 1.90 19.47 14.88
C LEU A 336 1.21 20.25 16.02
N ALA A 337 1.36 21.57 16.08
CA ALA A 337 0.71 22.41 17.09
C ALA A 337 -0.82 22.49 16.92
N SER A 338 -1.34 22.34 15.69
CA SER A 338 -2.78 22.45 15.39
C SER A 338 -3.49 21.10 15.22
N PHE A 339 -2.78 20.05 14.81
CA PHE A 339 -3.33 18.73 14.48
C PHE A 339 -2.66 17.58 15.26
N GLY A 340 -1.60 17.81 16.04
CA GLY A 340 -0.82 16.75 16.68
C GLY A 340 -1.59 15.92 17.72
N GLU A 341 -2.47 16.55 18.51
CA GLU A 341 -3.36 15.82 19.44
C GLU A 341 -4.35 14.94 18.66
N ARG A 342 -5.00 15.52 17.64
CA ARG A 342 -5.94 14.83 16.75
C ARG A 342 -5.29 13.68 15.99
N LEU A 343 -4.03 13.83 15.57
CA LEU A 343 -3.22 12.78 14.96
C LEU A 343 -2.98 11.60 15.91
N ILE A 344 -2.80 11.87 17.21
CA ILE A 344 -2.66 10.83 18.24
C ILE A 344 -3.98 10.09 18.43
N GLU A 345 -5.11 10.80 18.59
CA GLU A 345 -6.45 10.19 18.69
C GLU A 345 -6.73 9.21 17.53
N LEU A 346 -6.44 9.65 16.31
CA LEU A 346 -6.63 8.88 15.09
C LEU A 346 -5.63 7.71 14.98
N GLY A 347 -4.37 7.93 15.36
CA GLY A 347 -3.28 6.98 15.22
C GLY A 347 -3.28 5.86 16.27
N GLU A 348 -3.71 6.12 17.50
CA GLU A 348 -3.58 5.16 18.60
C GLU A 348 -4.25 3.80 18.36
N PRO A 349 -5.49 3.71 17.83
CA PRO A 349 -6.10 2.42 17.48
C PRO A 349 -5.28 1.63 16.44
N VAL A 350 -4.76 2.32 15.42
CA VAL A 350 -3.92 1.75 14.35
C VAL A 350 -2.60 1.23 14.92
N TRP A 351 -1.93 2.05 15.72
CA TRP A 351 -0.67 1.70 16.37
C TRP A 351 -0.84 0.56 17.37
N GLN A 352 -1.92 0.56 18.17
CA GLN A 352 -2.20 -0.46 19.18
C GLN A 352 -2.45 -1.85 18.54
N ILE A 353 -3.16 -1.90 17.41
CA ILE A 353 -3.32 -3.14 16.63
C ILE A 353 -1.97 -3.62 16.06
N GLN A 354 -1.16 -2.71 15.49
CA GLN A 354 0.16 -3.08 14.96
C GLN A 354 1.12 -3.56 16.06
N LYS A 355 1.13 -2.88 17.21
CA LYS A 355 1.95 -3.19 18.38
C LYS A 355 1.68 -4.60 18.90
N ASN A 356 0.41 -4.93 19.11
CA ASN A 356 0.00 -6.28 19.55
C ASN A 356 0.39 -7.34 18.51
N ALA A 357 0.17 -7.05 17.22
CA ALA A 357 0.54 -7.95 16.15
C ALA A 357 2.05 -8.24 16.07
N LEU A 358 2.89 -7.23 16.33
CA LEU A 358 4.35 -7.37 16.35
C LEU A 358 4.83 -8.17 17.57
N ARG A 359 4.32 -7.88 18.77
CA ARG A 359 4.61 -8.67 20.00
C ARG A 359 4.30 -10.15 19.84
N GLU A 360 3.24 -10.48 19.11
CA GLU A 360 2.85 -11.86 18.86
C GLU A 360 3.65 -12.58 17.77
N ALA A 361 4.43 -11.85 16.95
CA ALA A 361 4.95 -12.38 15.71
C ALA A 361 6.04 -13.46 15.92
N PRO A 362 6.07 -14.54 15.11
CA PRO A 362 6.95 -15.68 15.37
C PRO A 362 8.45 -15.35 15.44
N TRP A 363 8.91 -14.36 14.68
CA TRP A 363 10.31 -13.94 14.66
C TRP A 363 10.75 -13.20 15.92
N PHE A 364 9.84 -12.66 16.73
CA PHE A 364 10.15 -12.14 18.07
C PHE A 364 10.24 -13.28 19.11
N LYS A 365 9.30 -14.23 19.06
CA LYS A 365 9.23 -15.37 20.01
C LYS A 365 10.46 -16.28 19.96
N ASN A 366 11.15 -16.35 18.84
CA ASN A 366 12.39 -17.13 18.71
C ASN A 366 13.62 -16.51 19.42
N LYS A 367 13.52 -15.32 20.06
CA LYS A 367 14.61 -14.76 20.90
C LYS A 367 14.84 -15.55 22.20
N GLU A 368 13.82 -16.24 22.73
CA GLU A 368 13.86 -16.85 24.07
C GLU A 368 14.41 -18.28 24.12
N ALA A 369 14.80 -18.86 22.98
CA ALA A 369 15.52 -20.13 22.95
C ALA A 369 16.95 -19.93 23.48
N LYS A 370 17.12 -20.06 24.80
CA LYS A 370 18.42 -19.98 25.50
C LYS A 370 19.49 -20.82 24.77
N PRO A 371 20.76 -20.37 24.73
CA PRO A 371 21.87 -21.24 24.40
C PRO A 371 21.87 -22.45 25.34
N ALA A 372 21.97 -23.65 24.80
CA ALA A 372 22.17 -24.84 25.63
C ALA A 372 23.51 -24.72 26.37
N GLU A 373 23.47 -24.86 27.70
CA GLU A 373 24.68 -24.88 28.52
C GLU A 373 25.54 -26.09 28.14
N THR A 374 26.70 -25.83 27.53
CA THR A 374 27.71 -26.86 27.30
C THR A 374 28.41 -27.23 28.60
N SER A 375 27.92 -28.26 29.29
CA SER A 375 28.63 -28.91 30.39
C SER A 375 29.85 -29.69 29.87
N ALA A 376 31.03 -29.44 30.44
CA ALA A 376 32.29 -30.04 29.99
C ALA A 376 32.80 -31.18 30.89
N GLY A 377 33.36 -32.25 30.29
CA GLY A 377 34.13 -33.34 30.94
C GLY A 377 33.29 -34.40 31.67
N GLN A 378 33.68 -35.68 31.86
CA GLN A 378 34.91 -36.49 31.64
C GLN A 378 34.54 -38.01 31.69
N VAL A 379 35.31 -39.07 31.34
CA VAL A 379 36.61 -39.31 30.64
C VAL A 379 36.68 -40.80 30.19
N GLY A 380 37.25 -41.10 29.00
CA GLY A 380 37.80 -42.43 28.60
C GLY A 380 36.79 -43.58 28.36
N VAL A 381 37.06 -44.68 27.62
CA VAL A 381 38.28 -45.27 27.03
C VAL A 381 37.85 -46.09 25.77
N PRO A 382 38.70 -46.34 24.72
CA PRO A 382 38.25 -46.82 23.40
C PRO A 382 38.50 -48.32 23.10
N ALA A 383 37.83 -48.90 22.09
CA ALA A 383 38.44 -49.72 21.01
C ALA A 383 37.45 -50.39 20.01
N SER A 384 37.96 -50.59 18.77
CA SER A 384 37.75 -51.76 17.87
C SER A 384 36.59 -51.87 16.85
N THR A 385 36.98 -51.72 15.56
CA THR A 385 36.72 -52.59 14.39
C THR A 385 35.29 -52.94 13.90
N ALA A 386 35.04 -52.64 12.62
CA ALA A 386 34.00 -53.20 11.73
C ALA A 386 34.44 -54.59 11.16
N PRO A 387 33.78 -55.21 10.13
CA PRO A 387 32.51 -54.90 9.42
C PRO A 387 31.58 -56.13 9.19
N SER A 388 30.37 -55.93 8.62
CA SER A 388 29.79 -56.77 7.54
C SER A 388 28.38 -56.36 7.08
N ASP A 389 28.25 -56.10 5.78
CA ASP A 389 27.05 -56.32 4.96
C ASP A 389 26.88 -57.84 4.69
N PRO A 390 25.69 -58.43 4.38
CA PRO A 390 24.98 -58.06 3.13
C PRO A 390 23.44 -58.22 3.03
N VAL A 391 22.87 -57.44 2.11
CA VAL A 391 21.87 -57.81 1.08
C VAL A 391 20.79 -58.86 1.40
N ASN A 392 19.51 -58.45 1.35
CA ASN A 392 18.56 -59.16 0.48
C ASN A 392 17.40 -58.26 -0.04
N VAL A 393 16.78 -58.74 -1.12
CA VAL A 393 15.83 -58.07 -2.02
C VAL A 393 14.40 -58.59 -1.82
N SER A 394 13.40 -57.95 -2.45
CA SER A 394 12.01 -58.42 -2.71
C SER A 394 10.94 -57.95 -1.69
N SER A 395 9.68 -57.68 -2.05
CA SER A 395 9.02 -57.19 -3.29
C SER A 395 7.54 -56.84 -2.97
N MET A 396 6.70 -56.66 -4.00
CA MET A 396 5.23 -56.45 -3.99
C MET A 396 4.76 -55.08 -3.46
N MET A 397 4.16 -54.20 -4.28
CA MET A 397 2.87 -54.31 -4.99
C MET A 397 1.66 -54.52 -4.07
N GLY A 398 0.71 -53.58 -4.13
CA GLY A 398 -0.55 -53.63 -3.38
C GLY A 398 -1.42 -52.40 -3.64
N ASN A 399 -2.05 -52.32 -4.81
CA ASN A 399 -3.10 -51.32 -5.10
C ASN A 399 -4.30 -51.49 -4.15
N LEU A 400 -5.02 -50.40 -3.84
CA LEU A 400 -6.49 -50.42 -3.89
C LEU A 400 -7.10 -49.01 -4.03
N GLN A 401 -8.29 -48.96 -4.60
CA GLN A 401 -8.93 -47.78 -5.21
C GLN A 401 -10.15 -47.28 -4.42
N LEU A 402 -10.44 -45.99 -4.59
CA LEU A 402 -11.75 -45.35 -4.86
C LEU A 402 -13.02 -45.70 -4.05
N GLY A 403 -13.75 -44.63 -3.71
CA GLY A 403 -15.20 -44.63 -3.50
C GLY A 403 -15.62 -43.62 -2.43
N ARG A 404 -16.41 -42.58 -2.70
CA ARG A 404 -17.05 -42.09 -3.95
C ARG A 404 -17.01 -40.56 -3.99
#